data_AF-A0A482TTX8-F1
#
_entry.id   AF-A0A482TTX8-F1
#
_cell.length_a   1.000
_cell.length_b   1.000
_cell.length_c   1.000
_cell.angle_alpha   90.00
_cell.angle_beta   90.00
_cell.angle_gamma   90.00
#
_symmetry.space_group_name_H-M   'P 1'
#
loop_
_entity.id
_entity.type
_entity.pdbx_description
1 polymer ?
#
loop_
_entity_poly.entity_id
_entity_poly.type
_entity_poly.pdbx_seq_one_letter_code
_entity_poly.pdbx_strand_id
1 'polypeptide(L)' 'QDEHGNQPLWTAVQSGDYEMTSLLVEHGADPDHENKVGKSPLSIAEEADAHKFIEILK' A
#
# COMPACT_ATOMS: atom_id res chain seq x y z
N GLN A 1 2.58 6.42 10.94
CA GLN A 1 2.78 4.96 10.99
C GLN A 1 2.14 4.41 12.26
N ASP A 2 1.67 3.17 12.24
CA ASP A 2 1.21 2.44 13.44
C ASP A 2 2.38 1.77 14.20
N GLU A 3 2.07 0.91 15.18
CA GLU A 3 3.07 0.18 15.96
C GLU A 3 3.93 -0.80 15.13
N HIS A 4 3.46 -1.21 13.95
CA HIS A 4 4.17 -2.09 13.02
C HIS A 4 4.92 -1.31 11.92
N GLY A 5 4.86 0.02 11.92
CA GLY A 5 5.45 0.85 10.85
C GLY A 5 4.55 0.99 9.62
N ASN A 6 3.31 0.50 9.67
CA ASN A 6 2.39 0.61 8.55
C ASN A 6 1.93 2.06 8.39
N GLN A 7 1.99 2.56 7.16
CA GLN A 7 1.42 3.86 6.78
C GLN A 7 -0.05 3.70 6.35
N PRO A 8 -0.82 4.80 6.25
CA PRO A 8 -2.22 4.73 5.80
C PRO A 8 -2.41 3.95 4.49
N LEU A 9 -1.46 4.10 3.54
CA LEU A 9 -1.49 3.39 2.26
C LEU A 9 -1.39 1.87 2.43
N TRP A 10 -0.57 1.40 3.37
CA TRP A 10 -0.46 -0.04 3.68
C TRP A 10 -1.80 -0.60 4.17
N THR A 11 -2.45 0.10 5.10
CA THR A 11 -3.74 -0.33 5.63
C THR A 11 -4.81 -0.35 4.54
N ALA A 12 -4.83 0.62 3.62
CA ALA A 12 -5.78 0.66 2.50
C ALA A 12 -5.61 -0.52 1.53
N VAL A 13 -4.37 -0.86 1.17
CA VAL A 13 -4.07 -2.04 0.34
C VAL A 13 -4.46 -3.32 1.07
N GLN A 14 -4.09 -3.44 2.35
CA GLN A 14 -4.43 -4.60 3.18
C GLN A 14 -5.94 -4.80 3.35
N SER A 15 -6.71 -3.72 3.45
CA SER A 15 -8.16 -3.78 3.61
C SER A 15 -8.93 -3.97 2.30
N GLY A 16 -8.24 -3.97 1.14
CA GLY A 16 -8.91 -4.08 -0.15
C GLY A 16 -9.60 -2.78 -0.60
N ASP A 17 -9.22 -1.63 -0.03
CA ASP A 17 -9.85 -0.34 -0.29
C ASP A 17 -9.18 0.37 -1.47
N TYR A 18 -9.68 0.10 -2.68
CA TYR A 18 -9.16 0.70 -3.91
C TYR A 18 -9.31 2.23 -3.95
N GLU A 19 -10.42 2.76 -3.44
CA GLU A 19 -10.71 4.20 -3.49
C GLU A 19 -9.77 4.98 -2.58
N MET A 20 -9.58 4.49 -1.34
CA MET A 20 -8.62 5.07 -0.41
C MET A 20 -7.19 4.91 -0.91
N THR A 21 -6.85 3.77 -1.54
CA THR A 21 -5.52 3.56 -2.11
C THR A 21 -5.23 4.59 -3.20
N SER A 22 -6.15 4.79 -4.16
CA SER A 22 -6.01 5.81 -5.20
C SER A 22 -5.86 7.20 -4.61
N LEU A 23 -6.73 7.58 -3.67
CA LEU A 23 -6.69 8.90 -3.04
C LEU A 23 -5.35 9.17 -2.33
N LEU A 24 -4.82 8.19 -1.61
CA LEU A 24 -3.55 8.34 -0.90
C LEU A 24 -2.37 8.48 -1.87
N VAL A 25 -2.33 7.68 -2.94
CA VAL A 25 -1.29 7.78 -3.99
C VAL A 25 -1.37 9.13 -4.70
N GLU A 26 -2.56 9.61 -5.05
CA GLU A 26 -2.75 10.95 -5.65
C GLU A 26 -2.24 12.08 -4.75
N HIS A 27 -2.30 11.91 -3.43
CA HIS A 27 -1.77 12.83 -2.44
C HIS A 27 -0.28 12.60 -2.09
N GLY A 28 0.42 11.76 -2.85
CA GLY A 28 1.86 11.55 -2.71
C GLY A 28 2.26 10.58 -1.60
N ALA A 29 1.36 9.67 -1.19
CA ALA A 29 1.74 8.55 -0.36
C ALA A 29 2.74 7.66 -1.10
N ASP A 30 3.78 7.21 -0.39
CA ASP A 30 4.87 6.41 -0.94
C ASP A 30 4.49 4.90 -0.94
N PRO A 31 4.28 4.27 -2.12
CA PRO A 31 3.93 2.85 -2.23
C PRO A 31 5.11 1.91 -1.94
N ASP A 32 6.34 2.43 -1.95
CA ASP A 32 7.58 1.68 -1.70
C ASP A 32 8.03 1.75 -0.23
N HIS A 33 7.33 2.53 0.60
CA HIS A 33 7.68 2.66 2.00
C HIS A 33 7.49 1.34 2.77
N GLU A 34 8.60 0.80 3.27
CA GLU A 34 8.61 -0.43 4.06
C GLU A 34 8.22 -0.20 5.52
N ASN A 35 7.36 -1.07 6.04
CA ASN A 35 7.06 -1.17 7.46
C ASN A 35 8.20 -1.87 8.23
N LYS A 36 8.02 -2.10 9.54
CA LYS A 36 9.07 -2.71 10.41
C LYS A 36 9.43 -4.15 10.05
N VAL A 37 8.64 -4.83 9.22
CA VAL A 37 8.93 -6.19 8.74
C VAL A 37 9.48 -6.22 7.31
N GLY A 38 9.81 -5.05 6.74
CA GLY A 38 10.39 -4.95 5.39
C GLY A 38 9.36 -5.19 4.28
N LYS A 39 8.09 -4.80 4.51
CA LYS A 39 7.04 -4.91 3.49
C LYS A 39 6.45 -3.55 3.18
N SER A 40 6.24 -3.28 1.89
CA SER A 40 5.64 -2.05 1.37
C SER A 40 4.27 -2.31 0.72
N PRO A 41 3.37 -1.31 0.64
CA PRO A 41 2.06 -1.50 0.02
C PRO A 41 2.16 -2.16 -1.37
N LEU A 42 3.18 -1.80 -2.16
CA LEU A 42 3.46 -2.44 -3.43
C LEU A 42 3.90 -3.90 -3.28
N SER A 43 4.83 -4.20 -2.37
CA SER A 43 5.36 -5.57 -2.23
C SER A 43 4.29 -6.59 -1.87
N ILE A 44 3.30 -6.24 -1.04
CA ILE A 44 2.19 -7.16 -0.74
C ILE A 44 1.20 -7.30 -1.89
N ALA A 45 0.99 -6.23 -2.67
CA ALA A 45 0.13 -6.32 -3.85
C ALA A 45 0.76 -7.26 -4.89
N GLU A 46 2.08 -7.20 -5.06
CA GLU A 46 2.84 -8.11 -5.93
C GLU A 46 2.83 -9.55 -5.41
N GLU A 47 3.06 -9.78 -4.11
CA GLU A 47 3.02 -11.12 -3.50
C GLU A 47 1.64 -11.78 -3.58
N ALA A 48 0.57 -10.98 -3.50
CA ALA A 48 -0.80 -11.44 -3.61
C ALA A 48 -1.31 -11.54 -5.07
N ASP A 49 -0.48 -11.20 -6.06
CA ASP A 49 -0.87 -11.10 -7.48
C ASP A 49 -2.10 -10.19 -7.70
N ALA A 50 -2.20 -9.14 -6.90
CA ALA A 50 -3.31 -8.20 -6.86
C ALA A 50 -3.17 -7.13 -7.95
N HIS A 51 -3.34 -7.56 -9.21
CA HIS A 51 -3.15 -6.76 -10.42
C HIS A 51 -3.70 -5.33 -10.33
N LYS A 52 -4.93 -5.17 -9.84
CA LYS A 52 -5.55 -3.84 -9.72
C LYS A 52 -4.84 -2.93 -8.72
N PHE A 53 -4.32 -3.47 -7.62
CA PHE A 53 -3.51 -2.69 -6.68
C PHE A 53 -2.15 -2.33 -7.28
N ILE A 54 -1.52 -3.27 -7.98
CA ILE A 54 -0.25 -3.04 -8.67
C ILE A 54 -0.39 -1.91 -9.70
N GLU A 55 -1.53 -1.80 -10.39
CA GLU A 55 -1.81 -0.69 -11.32
C GLU A 55 -1.99 0.66 -10.63
N ILE A 56 -2.60 0.70 -9.44
CA ILE A 56 -2.82 1.95 -8.69
C ILE A 56 -1.54 2.45 -8.03
N LEU A 57 -0.66 1.53 -7.60
CA LEU A 57 0.55 1.83 -6.83
C LEU A 57 1.77 2.15 -7.70
N LYS A 58 1.67 2.05 -9.03
CA LYS A 58 2.72 2.38 -10.00
C LYS A 58 2.56 3.81 -10.54
#